data_AF-A0AAV9ZAH6-F1
#
_entry.id   AF-A0AAV9ZAH6-F1
#
_cell.length_a   1.000
_cell.length_b   1.000
_cell.length_c   1.000
_cell.angle_alpha   90.00
_cell.angle_beta   90.00
_cell.angle_gamma   90.00
#
_symmetry.space_group_name_H-M   'P 1'
#
loop_
_entity.id
_entity.type
_entity.pdbx_description
1 polymer ?
#
loop_
_entity_poly.entity_id
_entity_poly.type
_entity_poly.pdbx_seq_one_letter_code
_entity_poly.pdbx_strand_id
1 'polypeptide(L)'
;MSLPSTICKKLPPSSTARHACRSTLLFRFFLNLSLAFILGCISAHFLSTGNAIDLTYYLTYFSALYNIIIAVLGHFLIPADINMRRKDQRMEAVDMAEFRSEAFSSLYLIGTVIGRIWSNHATRDTFILVWKGIFETIETITGKKLNFKAFSPTSNLLGAIGDSEGAQAQGLADVVILRQMNCDNPVMHFDDILKLIWKTCLVHFTRGVLGLRDHITDEVFQYLLSFPYLNTSEDIQEYYTFCADSRNAKVQGRLSLAPCLPQSLSFWDLTPNDTNPIEGSHAEDNQIKPTNRPLLEAILLAKEQDAQTARIVDEMISSGVLQNLNNSLQARFKMKAQRQARALKKKRAAESELITHFRKQIAMLTQASGSRLPSTPKQSLPVASSSKIRLSPSNAIIDVDEMLGSPPTSFRDLSDDELDYAAALNSDVMSPIFKKMARDYSMPGVDDESN
;
A
#
# COMPACT_ATOMS: atom_id res chain seq x y z
N MET A 1 -35.45 21.98 -20.85
CA MET A 1 -35.41 20.50 -20.97
C MET A 1 -36.59 19.91 -20.21
N SER A 2 -37.51 19.21 -20.87
CA SER A 2 -38.55 18.43 -20.19
C SER A 2 -37.96 17.11 -19.70
N LEU A 3 -38.11 16.81 -18.40
CA LEU A 3 -37.73 15.50 -17.85
C LEU A 3 -38.48 14.39 -18.60
N PRO A 4 -37.86 13.22 -18.88
CA PRO A 4 -38.54 12.07 -19.49
C PRO A 4 -39.52 11.46 -18.48
N SER A 5 -40.67 12.12 -18.31
CA SER A 5 -41.73 11.76 -17.35
C SER A 5 -42.42 10.43 -17.69
N THR A 6 -42.18 9.91 -18.89
CA THR A 6 -42.77 8.67 -19.41
C THR A 6 -42.26 7.42 -18.71
N ILE A 7 -41.05 7.43 -18.15
CA ILE A 7 -40.47 6.26 -17.47
C ILE A 7 -41.12 6.04 -16.09
N CYS A 8 -41.27 7.09 -15.27
CA CYS A 8 -41.93 6.96 -13.96
C CYS A 8 -43.43 6.65 -14.03
N LYS A 9 -44.10 7.00 -15.14
CA LYS A 9 -45.54 6.77 -15.33
C LYS A 9 -45.90 5.29 -15.43
N LYS A 10 -44.97 4.42 -15.81
CA LYS A 10 -45.19 2.97 -15.91
C LYS A 10 -45.11 2.21 -14.58
N LEU A 11 -44.55 2.82 -13.52
CA LEU A 11 -44.45 2.19 -12.19
C LEU A 11 -45.74 2.45 -11.39
N PRO A 12 -46.19 1.57 -10.46
CA PRO A 12 -47.39 1.81 -9.65
C PRO A 12 -47.30 3.06 -8.77
N PRO A 13 -48.40 3.81 -8.53
CA PRO A 13 -48.39 5.07 -7.78
C PRO A 13 -47.84 5.05 -6.37
N SER A 14 -48.01 3.93 -5.68
CA SER A 14 -47.60 3.74 -4.29
C SER A 14 -46.31 2.92 -4.15
N SER A 15 -45.62 2.60 -5.24
CA SER A 15 -44.42 1.76 -5.14
C SER A 15 -43.21 2.57 -4.66
N THR A 16 -42.47 2.00 -3.71
CA THR A 16 -41.11 2.43 -3.33
C THR A 16 -40.21 2.58 -4.57
N ALA A 17 -40.41 1.75 -5.59
CA ALA A 17 -39.75 1.84 -6.89
C ALA A 17 -40.02 3.17 -7.64
N ARG A 18 -41.23 3.72 -7.57
CA ARG A 18 -41.57 5.02 -8.20
C ARG A 18 -40.88 6.18 -7.48
N HIS A 19 -40.75 6.12 -6.16
CA HIS A 19 -39.99 7.11 -5.37
C HIS A 19 -38.48 7.04 -5.63
N ALA A 20 -37.91 5.83 -5.67
CA ALA A 20 -36.52 5.63 -6.03
C ALA A 20 -36.23 6.16 -7.46
N CYS A 21 -37.06 5.80 -8.44
CA CYS A 21 -36.92 6.25 -9.82
C CYS A 21 -36.98 7.79 -9.96
N ARG A 22 -37.91 8.45 -9.25
CA ARG A 22 -38.00 9.92 -9.22
C ARG A 22 -36.77 10.57 -8.58
N SER A 23 -36.27 9.99 -7.48
CA SER A 23 -35.09 10.51 -6.77
C SER A 23 -33.83 10.38 -7.64
N THR A 24 -33.65 9.26 -8.34
CA THR A 24 -32.55 9.05 -9.29
C THR A 24 -32.64 10.01 -10.49
N LEU A 25 -33.84 10.26 -11.02
CA LEU A 25 -34.03 11.22 -12.12
C LEU A 25 -33.78 12.67 -11.70
N LEU A 26 -34.22 13.07 -10.50
CA LEU A 26 -33.90 14.37 -9.94
C LEU A 26 -32.40 14.53 -9.74
N PHE A 27 -31.74 13.52 -9.17
CA PHE A 27 -30.30 13.55 -8.95
C PHE A 27 -29.53 13.68 -10.28
N ARG A 28 -29.88 12.89 -11.30
CA ARG A 28 -29.29 13.01 -12.65
C ARG A 28 -29.54 14.38 -13.28
N PHE A 29 -30.72 14.95 -13.06
CA PHE A 29 -31.04 16.30 -13.56
C PHE A 29 -30.15 17.37 -12.92
N PHE A 30 -30.00 17.35 -11.59
CA PHE A 30 -29.12 18.29 -10.89
C PHE A 30 -27.65 18.09 -11.27
N LEU A 31 -27.19 16.85 -11.41
CA LEU A 31 -25.83 16.55 -11.85
C LEU A 31 -25.55 17.14 -13.25
N ASN A 32 -26.46 16.92 -14.20
CA ASN A 32 -26.33 17.46 -15.55
C ASN A 32 -26.41 18.99 -15.59
N LEU A 33 -27.25 19.60 -14.73
CA LEU A 33 -27.36 21.05 -14.64
C LEU A 33 -26.07 21.68 -14.07
N SER A 34 -25.51 21.08 -13.02
CA SER A 34 -24.23 21.51 -12.45
C SER A 34 -23.09 21.34 -13.46
N LEU A 35 -23.06 20.22 -14.21
CA LEU A 35 -22.07 19.99 -15.25
C LEU A 35 -22.18 21.03 -16.39
N ALA A 36 -23.40 21.34 -16.82
CA ALA A 36 -23.65 22.36 -17.84
C ALA A 36 -23.23 23.76 -17.37
N PHE A 37 -23.50 24.11 -16.11
CA PHE A 37 -23.07 25.37 -15.52
C PHE A 37 -21.55 25.50 -15.48
N ILE A 38 -20.86 24.44 -15.02
CA ILE A 38 -19.41 24.36 -14.97
C ILE A 38 -18.80 24.49 -16.37
N LEU A 39 -19.32 23.76 -17.36
CA LEU A 39 -18.88 23.86 -18.76
C LEU A 39 -19.10 25.26 -19.34
N GLY A 40 -20.19 25.93 -18.93
CA GLY A 40 -20.46 27.33 -19.25
C GLY A 40 -19.41 28.28 -18.67
N CYS A 41 -19.04 28.11 -17.40
CA CYS A 41 -17.99 28.91 -16.75
C CYS A 41 -16.62 28.70 -17.40
N ILE A 42 -16.27 27.46 -17.76
CA ILE A 42 -15.01 27.15 -18.46
C ILE A 42 -14.99 27.78 -19.85
N SER A 43 -16.10 27.68 -20.60
CA SER A 43 -16.22 28.29 -21.93
C SER A 43 -16.11 29.80 -21.87
N ALA A 44 -16.74 30.44 -20.88
CA ALA A 44 -16.68 31.89 -20.67
C ALA A 44 -15.25 32.35 -20.29
N HIS A 45 -14.56 31.58 -19.44
CA HIS A 45 -13.18 31.87 -19.07
C HIS A 45 -12.22 31.70 -20.25
N PHE A 46 -12.39 30.64 -21.05
CA PHE A 46 -11.59 30.39 -22.24
C PHE A 46 -11.74 31.50 -23.29
N LEU A 47 -12.97 31.97 -23.50
CA LEU A 47 -13.26 33.11 -24.39
C LEU A 47 -12.64 34.42 -23.89
N SER A 48 -12.40 34.57 -22.58
CA SER A 48 -11.82 35.80 -22.02
C SER A 48 -10.29 35.79 -21.99
N THR A 49 -9.64 34.63 -21.88
CA THR A 49 -8.18 34.54 -21.67
C THR A 49 -7.39 34.19 -22.93
N GLY A 50 -8.00 33.57 -23.95
CA GLY A 50 -7.36 33.28 -25.23
C GLY A 50 -6.18 32.30 -25.18
N ASN A 51 -5.88 31.71 -24.01
CA ASN A 51 -4.73 30.83 -23.82
C ASN A 51 -5.14 29.35 -23.92
N ALA A 52 -4.68 28.69 -24.98
CA ALA A 52 -4.94 27.26 -25.23
C ALA A 52 -4.26 26.31 -24.23
N ILE A 53 -3.20 26.78 -23.55
CA ILE A 53 -2.40 25.97 -22.61
C ILE A 53 -3.19 25.66 -21.32
N ASP A 54 -4.14 26.51 -20.94
CA ASP A 54 -4.99 26.30 -19.75
C ASP A 54 -6.02 25.18 -19.95
N LEU A 55 -6.50 24.97 -21.18
CA LEU A 55 -7.61 24.06 -21.45
C LEU A 55 -7.24 22.59 -21.18
N THR A 56 -6.00 22.18 -21.48
CA THR A 56 -5.52 20.83 -21.19
C THR A 56 -5.35 20.61 -19.68
N TYR A 57 -4.94 21.64 -18.94
CA TYR A 57 -4.83 21.59 -17.47
C TYR A 57 -6.20 21.47 -16.81
N TYR A 58 -7.18 22.28 -17.25
CA TYR A 58 -8.56 22.20 -16.77
C TYR A 58 -9.26 20.88 -17.14
N LEU A 59 -9.13 20.38 -18.37
CA LEU A 59 -9.71 19.08 -18.77
C LEU A 59 -9.10 17.89 -18.01
N THR A 60 -7.83 18.01 -17.59
CA THR A 60 -7.14 17.03 -16.74
C THR A 60 -7.65 17.05 -15.31
N TYR A 61 -7.88 18.25 -14.77
CA TYR A 61 -8.49 18.43 -13.46
C TYR A 61 -9.94 17.91 -13.43
N PHE A 62 -10.71 18.15 -14.49
CA PHE A 62 -12.12 17.75 -14.57
C PHE A 62 -12.36 16.26 -14.79
N SER A 63 -11.50 15.53 -15.53
CA SER A 63 -11.67 14.07 -15.65
C SER A 63 -11.33 13.35 -14.34
N ALA A 64 -10.34 13.85 -13.60
CA ALA A 64 -10.05 13.38 -12.24
C ALA A 64 -11.22 13.72 -11.30
N LEU A 65 -11.74 14.95 -11.36
CA LEU A 65 -12.92 15.39 -10.60
C LEU A 65 -14.13 14.49 -10.87
N TYR A 66 -14.41 14.16 -12.13
CA TYR A 66 -15.55 13.35 -12.54
C TYR A 66 -15.48 11.90 -12.04
N ASN A 67 -14.31 11.28 -12.13
CA ASN A 67 -14.07 9.92 -11.60
C ASN A 67 -14.20 9.89 -10.07
N ILE A 68 -13.74 10.94 -9.39
CA ILE A 68 -13.92 11.11 -7.95
C ILE A 68 -15.39 11.36 -7.62
N ILE A 69 -16.13 12.17 -8.38
CA ILE A 69 -17.57 12.43 -8.17
C ILE A 69 -18.39 11.14 -8.25
N ILE A 70 -18.13 10.25 -9.23
CA ILE A 70 -18.87 8.99 -9.34
C ILE A 70 -18.47 8.01 -8.24
N ALA A 71 -17.18 7.86 -7.96
CA ALA A 71 -16.71 7.01 -6.86
C ALA A 71 -17.27 7.48 -5.51
N VAL A 72 -17.30 8.79 -5.28
CA VAL A 72 -17.64 9.35 -3.99
C VAL A 72 -19.16 9.48 -3.79
N LEU A 73 -19.93 9.91 -4.80
CA LEU A 73 -21.40 10.01 -4.69
C LEU A 73 -22.11 8.65 -4.77
N GLY A 74 -21.50 7.64 -5.40
CA GLY A 74 -22.00 6.27 -5.41
C GLY A 74 -21.69 5.48 -4.13
N HIS A 75 -20.52 5.71 -3.51
CA HIS A 75 -20.03 4.91 -2.38
C HIS A 75 -20.27 5.47 -0.98
N PHE A 76 -20.75 6.70 -0.82
CA PHE A 76 -21.07 7.25 0.50
C PHE A 76 -22.22 6.55 1.26
N LEU A 77 -22.79 5.46 0.72
CA LEU A 77 -23.76 4.59 1.39
C LEU A 77 -23.19 3.24 1.86
N ILE A 78 -21.90 2.96 1.62
CA ILE A 78 -21.24 1.69 1.98
C ILE A 78 -20.02 2.02 2.86
N PRO A 79 -19.73 1.25 3.93
CA PRO A 79 -18.48 1.40 4.67
C PRO A 79 -17.29 1.31 3.72
N ALA A 80 -16.39 2.29 3.77
CA ALA A 80 -15.24 2.38 2.89
C ALA A 80 -14.00 2.75 3.70
N ASP A 81 -12.85 2.20 3.32
CA ASP A 81 -11.54 2.52 3.89
C ASP A 81 -10.71 3.26 2.85
N ILE A 82 -9.86 4.18 3.31
CA ILE A 82 -8.83 4.79 2.47
C ILE A 82 -7.57 3.97 2.63
N ASN A 83 -7.09 3.41 1.53
CA ASN A 83 -5.78 2.81 1.50
C ASN A 83 -4.79 3.79 0.90
N MET A 84 -3.70 4.05 1.61
CA MET A 84 -2.61 4.88 1.08
C MET A 84 -1.29 4.14 1.12
N ARG A 85 -0.61 4.08 -0.02
CA ARG A 85 0.61 3.28 -0.19
C ARG A 85 1.78 4.09 -0.72
N ARG A 86 2.99 3.81 -0.23
CA ARG A 86 4.26 4.29 -0.78
C ARG A 86 4.85 3.26 -1.73
N LYS A 87 5.41 3.72 -2.85
CA LYS A 87 6.23 2.90 -3.73
C LYS A 87 7.49 3.67 -4.10
N ASP A 88 8.64 3.20 -3.61
CA ASP A 88 9.93 3.76 -3.99
C ASP A 88 10.25 3.38 -5.45
N GLN A 89 10.56 4.39 -6.26
CA GLN A 89 10.87 4.24 -7.67
C GLN A 89 12.08 5.10 -8.02
N ARG A 90 12.96 4.54 -8.84
CA ARG A 90 14.07 5.29 -9.43
C ARG A 90 13.60 5.85 -10.77
N MET A 91 13.43 7.17 -10.84
CA MET A 91 13.13 7.88 -12.09
C MET A 91 14.30 8.79 -12.44
N GLU A 92 14.93 8.55 -13.59
CA GLU A 92 16.02 9.37 -14.16
C GLU A 92 16.97 10.00 -13.12
N ALA A 93 17.59 9.14 -12.31
CA ALA A 93 18.58 9.49 -11.28
C ALA A 93 18.07 10.23 -10.02
N VAL A 94 16.76 10.39 -9.83
CA VAL A 94 16.15 10.84 -8.57
C VAL A 94 15.28 9.73 -7.98
N ASP A 95 15.47 9.46 -6.68
CA ASP A 95 14.61 8.55 -5.93
C ASP A 95 13.28 9.26 -5.65
N MET A 96 12.22 8.80 -6.30
CA MET A 96 10.86 9.33 -6.19
C MET A 96 9.96 8.25 -5.58
N ALA A 97 9.21 8.63 -4.56
CA ALA A 97 8.11 7.85 -4.03
C ALA A 97 6.80 8.21 -4.76
N GLU A 98 6.06 7.19 -5.17
CA GLU A 98 4.66 7.33 -5.57
C GLU A 98 3.75 6.98 -4.40
N PHE A 99 2.89 7.93 -4.03
CA PHE A 99 1.79 7.76 -3.09
C PHE A 99 0.48 7.57 -3.82
N ARG A 100 -0.24 6.50 -3.48
CA ARG A 100 -1.50 6.16 -4.16
C ARG A 100 -2.62 6.05 -3.14
N SER A 101 -3.74 6.71 -3.40
CA SER A 101 -4.97 6.61 -2.61
C SER A 101 -6.01 5.80 -3.37
N GLU A 102 -6.55 4.77 -2.74
CA GLU A 102 -7.56 3.89 -3.34
C GLU A 102 -8.80 3.76 -2.47
N ALA A 103 -9.95 3.72 -3.14
CA ALA A 103 -11.20 3.26 -2.55
C ALA A 103 -11.50 1.86 -3.05
N PHE A 104 -11.87 0.98 -2.13
CA PHE A 104 -12.34 -0.35 -2.47
C PHE A 104 -13.86 -0.42 -2.38
N SER A 105 -14.50 -0.80 -3.48
CA SER A 105 -15.92 -1.14 -3.48
C SER A 105 -16.08 -2.64 -3.31
N SER A 106 -16.59 -3.08 -2.16
CA SER A 106 -16.95 -4.49 -1.93
C SER A 106 -18.03 -4.99 -2.90
N LEU A 107 -18.88 -4.08 -3.40
CA LEU A 107 -19.95 -4.42 -4.35
C LEU A 107 -19.41 -4.78 -5.74
N TYR A 108 -18.34 -4.11 -6.17
CA TYR A 108 -17.76 -4.29 -7.52
C TYR A 108 -16.47 -5.12 -7.50
N LEU A 109 -15.91 -5.41 -6.32
CA LEU A 109 -14.64 -6.13 -6.13
C LEU A 109 -13.49 -5.53 -6.94
N ILE A 110 -13.57 -4.23 -7.23
CA ILE A 110 -12.58 -3.47 -7.99
C ILE A 110 -12.07 -2.34 -7.11
N GLY A 111 -10.75 -2.29 -6.94
CA GLY A 111 -10.07 -1.13 -6.37
C GLY A 111 -10.05 -0.01 -7.41
N THR A 112 -10.53 1.17 -7.03
CA THR A 112 -10.47 2.35 -7.88
C THR A 112 -9.46 3.33 -7.30
N VAL A 113 -8.52 3.75 -8.14
CA VAL A 113 -7.56 4.80 -7.79
C VAL A 113 -8.29 6.12 -7.78
N ILE A 114 -8.30 6.76 -6.62
CA ILE A 114 -8.93 8.08 -6.43
C ILE A 114 -7.91 9.18 -6.73
N GLY A 115 -6.63 8.90 -6.46
CA GLY A 115 -5.55 9.83 -6.75
C GLY A 115 -4.17 9.20 -6.63
N ARG A 116 -3.21 9.82 -7.33
CA ARG A 116 -1.78 9.51 -7.27
C ARG A 116 -1.02 10.79 -7.02
N ILE A 117 -0.04 10.71 -6.15
CA ILE A 117 0.85 11.81 -5.77
C ILE A 117 2.28 11.30 -5.91
N TRP A 118 3.12 12.07 -6.58
CA TRP A 118 4.54 11.73 -6.74
C TRP A 118 5.37 12.72 -5.93
N SER A 119 6.29 12.21 -5.13
CA SER A 119 7.12 13.00 -4.23
C SER A 119 8.48 12.34 -4.04
N ASN A 120 9.57 13.11 -4.04
CA ASN A 120 10.90 12.67 -3.62
C ASN A 120 11.08 12.66 -2.09
N HIS A 121 10.07 13.11 -1.33
CA HIS A 121 10.13 13.18 0.12
C HIS A 121 9.08 12.25 0.73
N ALA A 122 9.52 11.47 1.72
CA ALA A 122 8.68 10.63 2.56
C ALA A 122 8.81 11.07 4.02
N THR A 123 8.58 12.36 4.25
CA THR A 123 8.63 12.98 5.58
C THR A 123 7.22 13.19 6.12
N ARG A 124 7.11 13.30 7.45
CA ARG A 124 5.84 13.60 8.14
C ARG A 124 5.16 14.84 7.53
N ASP A 125 5.90 15.92 7.31
CA ASP A 125 5.39 17.15 6.69
C ASP A 125 4.85 16.94 5.27
N THR A 126 5.54 16.12 4.48
CA THR A 126 5.07 15.77 3.13
C THR A 126 3.75 15.01 3.21
N PHE A 127 3.64 14.07 4.14
CA PHE A 127 2.40 13.32 4.36
C PHE A 127 1.26 14.19 4.89
N ILE A 128 1.53 15.22 5.70
CA ILE A 128 0.52 16.20 6.09
C ILE A 128 -0.09 16.86 4.84
N LEU A 129 0.73 17.29 3.89
CA LEU A 129 0.25 17.90 2.64
C LEU A 129 -0.57 16.91 1.80
N VAL A 130 -0.12 15.66 1.70
CA VAL A 130 -0.84 14.58 1.01
C VAL A 130 -2.22 14.37 1.62
N TRP A 131 -2.29 14.13 2.93
CA TRP A 131 -3.54 13.89 3.63
C TRP A 131 -4.47 15.09 3.56
N LYS A 132 -3.95 16.29 3.82
CA LYS A 132 -4.71 17.55 3.72
C LYS A 132 -5.33 17.69 2.31
N GLY A 133 -4.53 17.48 1.27
CA GLY A 133 -4.99 17.51 -0.11
C GLY A 133 -6.12 16.53 -0.39
N ILE A 134 -6.04 15.30 0.11
CA ILE A 134 -7.11 14.28 0.00
C ILE A 134 -8.40 14.78 0.65
N PHE A 135 -8.35 15.20 1.92
CA PHE A 135 -9.54 15.64 2.65
C PHE A 135 -10.18 16.90 2.03
N GLU A 136 -9.36 17.89 1.65
CA GLU A 136 -9.84 19.13 1.02
C GLU A 136 -10.42 18.90 -0.37
N THR A 137 -9.82 18.01 -1.16
CA THR A 137 -10.33 17.64 -2.48
C THR A 137 -11.69 16.97 -2.36
N ILE A 138 -11.84 16.02 -1.43
CA ILE A 138 -13.13 15.33 -1.21
C ILE A 138 -14.19 16.34 -0.74
N GLU A 139 -13.87 17.24 0.18
CA GLU A 139 -14.78 18.28 0.64
C GLU A 139 -15.18 19.23 -0.48
N THR A 140 -14.23 19.69 -1.29
CA THR A 140 -14.47 20.58 -2.43
C THR A 140 -15.38 19.93 -3.46
N ILE A 141 -15.16 18.65 -3.75
CA ILE A 141 -15.91 17.92 -4.77
C ILE A 141 -17.34 17.59 -4.32
N THR A 142 -17.49 17.21 -3.05
CA THR A 142 -18.74 16.65 -2.54
C THR A 142 -19.58 17.65 -1.76
N GLY A 143 -18.98 18.79 -1.37
CA GLY A 143 -19.53 19.71 -0.39
C GLY A 143 -19.61 19.13 1.03
N LYS A 144 -19.02 17.95 1.30
CA LYS A 144 -19.10 17.26 2.58
C LYS A 144 -17.72 16.99 3.14
N LYS A 145 -17.52 17.34 4.41
CA LYS A 145 -16.33 16.98 5.16
C LYS A 145 -16.26 15.46 5.34
N LEU A 146 -15.14 14.87 4.94
CA LEU A 146 -14.81 13.50 5.29
C LEU A 146 -14.28 13.46 6.72
N ASN A 147 -14.80 12.54 7.54
CA ASN A 147 -14.39 12.35 8.93
C ASN A 147 -14.31 10.85 9.24
N PHE A 148 -13.63 10.42 10.30
CA PHE A 148 -13.61 9.03 10.73
C PHE A 148 -14.81 8.69 11.61
N LYS A 149 -15.29 7.46 11.54
CA LYS A 149 -16.39 6.97 12.38
C LYS A 149 -16.04 7.01 13.87
N ALA A 150 -14.76 6.85 14.19
CA ALA A 150 -14.23 7.00 15.55
C ALA A 150 -14.46 8.40 16.16
N PHE A 151 -14.55 9.45 15.32
CA PHE A 151 -14.76 10.83 15.77
C PHE A 151 -16.13 11.41 15.39
N SER A 152 -16.85 10.77 14.47
CA SER A 152 -18.17 11.19 14.02
C SER A 152 -19.03 9.95 13.76
N PRO A 153 -19.99 9.60 14.64
CA PRO A 153 -20.80 8.38 14.51
C PRO A 153 -21.58 8.25 13.20
N THR A 154 -21.88 9.39 12.56
CA THR A 154 -22.57 9.48 11.27
C THR A 154 -21.65 9.26 10.07
N SER A 155 -20.34 9.15 10.27
CA SER A 155 -19.38 8.91 9.20
C SER A 155 -19.25 7.42 8.87
N ASN A 156 -18.88 7.16 7.61
CA ASN A 156 -18.71 5.83 7.05
C ASN A 156 -17.24 5.41 6.87
N LEU A 157 -16.29 6.33 7.07
CA LEU A 157 -14.86 6.02 7.00
C LEU A 157 -14.43 5.34 8.30
N LEU A 158 -14.10 4.06 8.26
CA LEU A 158 -13.77 3.30 9.47
C LEU A 158 -12.33 3.58 9.91
N GLY A 159 -11.40 3.57 8.96
CA GLY A 159 -10.01 3.87 9.20
C GLY A 159 -9.23 4.11 7.90
N ALA A 160 -7.93 4.22 8.07
CA ALA A 160 -6.95 4.23 7.01
C ALA A 160 -6.04 3.02 7.18
N ILE A 161 -5.81 2.32 6.08
CA ILE A 161 -4.84 1.22 6.03
C ILE A 161 -3.65 1.69 5.21
N GLY A 162 -2.45 1.51 5.74
CA GLY A 162 -1.25 1.92 5.04
C GLY A 162 -0.09 0.98 5.23
N ASP A 163 1.02 1.35 4.61
CA ASP A 163 2.27 0.65 4.81
C ASP A 163 2.78 0.89 6.23
N SER A 164 3.82 0.14 6.60
CA SER A 164 4.51 0.32 7.88
C SER A 164 5.45 1.52 7.83
N GLU A 165 4.92 2.69 7.45
CA GLU A 165 5.62 3.96 7.30
C GLU A 165 5.17 4.93 8.40
N GLY A 166 6.00 5.11 9.43
CA GLY A 166 5.64 5.89 10.61
C GLY A 166 5.33 7.35 10.29
N ALA A 167 6.08 7.96 9.36
CA ALA A 167 5.85 9.33 8.92
C ALA A 167 4.47 9.52 8.26
N GLN A 168 4.00 8.51 7.54
CA GLN A 168 2.69 8.50 6.87
C GLN A 168 1.55 8.48 7.88
N ALA A 169 1.64 7.58 8.86
CA ALA A 169 0.67 7.46 9.93
C ALA A 169 0.63 8.75 10.76
N GLN A 170 1.79 9.22 11.25
CA GLN A 170 1.88 10.45 12.04
C GLN A 170 1.31 11.67 11.29
N GLY A 171 1.64 11.82 10.00
CA GLY A 171 1.08 12.89 9.18
C GLY A 171 -0.46 12.84 9.06
N LEU A 172 -1.08 11.64 9.08
CA LEU A 172 -2.54 11.51 9.13
C LEU A 172 -3.08 12.03 10.47
N ALA A 173 -2.48 11.61 11.58
CA ALA A 173 -2.91 12.04 12.91
C ALA A 173 -2.80 13.57 13.08
N ASP A 174 -1.74 14.18 12.56
CA ASP A 174 -1.62 15.64 12.54
C ASP A 174 -2.75 16.31 11.77
N VAL A 175 -3.14 15.77 10.61
CA VAL A 175 -4.25 16.32 9.84
C VAL A 175 -5.58 16.18 10.59
N VAL A 176 -5.79 15.10 11.34
CA VAL A 176 -6.97 14.94 12.20
C VAL A 176 -7.02 16.05 13.27
N ILE A 177 -5.90 16.33 13.94
CA ILE A 177 -5.77 17.39 14.95
C ILE A 177 -5.98 18.76 14.31
N LEU A 178 -5.27 19.06 13.22
CA LEU A 178 -5.32 20.35 12.51
C LEU A 178 -6.73 20.68 12.01
N ARG A 179 -7.47 19.65 11.56
CA ARG A 179 -8.85 19.80 11.08
C ARG A 179 -9.88 19.73 12.21
N GLN A 180 -9.44 19.55 13.47
CA GLN A 180 -10.29 19.41 14.65
C GLN A 180 -11.37 18.33 14.46
N MET A 181 -11.01 17.23 13.80
CA MET A 181 -11.96 16.13 13.55
C MET A 181 -12.41 15.47 14.85
N ASN A 182 -11.56 15.52 15.87
CA ASN A 182 -11.75 15.02 17.22
C ASN A 182 -12.34 16.07 18.20
N CYS A 183 -13.26 16.92 17.73
CA CYS A 183 -13.79 18.05 18.51
C CYS A 183 -14.33 17.68 19.90
N ASP A 184 -14.83 16.46 20.07
CA ASP A 184 -15.36 15.96 21.35
C ASP A 184 -14.24 15.65 22.37
N ASN A 185 -12.99 15.50 21.91
CA ASN A 185 -11.83 15.24 22.76
C ASN A 185 -10.54 15.87 22.15
N PRO A 186 -10.40 17.21 22.24
CA PRO A 186 -9.37 17.96 21.51
C PRO A 186 -7.94 17.76 22.01
N VAL A 187 -7.74 17.11 23.18
CA VAL A 187 -6.44 16.94 23.85
C VAL A 187 -5.79 15.58 23.53
N MET A 188 -6.29 14.85 22.53
CA MET A 188 -5.71 13.55 22.18
C MET A 188 -4.29 13.67 21.62
N HIS A 189 -3.39 12.84 22.15
CA HIS A 189 -2.07 12.65 21.57
C HIS A 189 -2.18 11.92 20.22
N PHE A 190 -1.21 12.13 19.33
CA PHE A 190 -1.27 11.51 17.99
C PHE A 190 -1.31 9.98 18.07
N ASP A 191 -0.62 9.36 19.04
CA ASP A 191 -0.67 7.91 19.24
C ASP A 191 -2.07 7.40 19.55
N ASP A 192 -2.86 8.15 20.32
CA ASP A 192 -4.23 7.78 20.67
C ASP A 192 -5.15 7.92 19.47
N ILE A 193 -4.92 8.92 18.61
CA ILE A 193 -5.61 9.04 17.33
C ILE A 193 -5.29 7.85 16.43
N LEU A 194 -4.02 7.46 16.31
CA LEU A 194 -3.61 6.36 15.44
C LEU A 194 -4.20 5.02 15.87
N LYS A 195 -4.27 4.72 17.17
CA LYS A 195 -4.95 3.51 17.69
C LYS A 195 -6.41 3.40 17.24
N LEU A 196 -7.06 4.53 16.96
CA LEU A 196 -8.48 4.59 16.58
C LEU A 196 -8.69 4.49 15.07
N ILE A 197 -7.76 4.98 14.25
CA ILE A 197 -7.99 5.19 12.81
C ILE A 197 -6.96 4.56 11.89
N TRP A 198 -5.79 4.14 12.39
CA TRP A 198 -4.72 3.62 11.55
C TRP A 198 -4.54 2.12 11.71
N LYS A 199 -4.44 1.40 10.60
CA LYS A 199 -4.10 -0.01 10.57
C LYS A 199 -2.96 -0.25 9.61
N THR A 200 -1.86 -0.80 10.12
CA THR A 200 -0.78 -1.23 9.22
C THR A 200 -1.18 -2.49 8.47
N CYS A 201 -0.90 -2.50 7.18
CA CYS A 201 -1.04 -3.67 6.34
C CYS A 201 -0.20 -4.84 6.89
N LEU A 202 -0.87 -5.96 7.20
CA LEU A 202 -0.24 -7.16 7.76
C LEU A 202 0.85 -7.72 6.84
N VAL A 203 0.68 -7.59 5.52
CA VAL A 203 1.67 -8.06 4.54
C VAL A 203 2.94 -7.22 4.62
N HIS A 204 2.82 -5.89 4.68
CA HIS A 204 3.99 -5.00 4.82
C HIS A 204 4.67 -5.17 6.18
N PHE A 205 3.89 -5.33 7.25
CA PHE A 205 4.42 -5.70 8.56
C PHE A 205 5.23 -7.00 8.49
N THR A 206 4.64 -8.08 7.96
CA THR A 206 5.28 -9.40 7.87
C THR A 206 6.54 -9.35 7.00
N ARG A 207 6.50 -8.66 5.85
CA ARG A 207 7.68 -8.45 5.00
C ARG A 207 8.79 -7.68 5.72
N GLY A 208 8.40 -6.67 6.50
CA GLY A 208 9.32 -5.94 7.36
C GLY A 208 10.05 -6.87 8.33
N VAL A 209 9.31 -7.72 9.04
CA VAL A 209 9.88 -8.70 9.98
C VAL A 209 10.73 -9.74 9.25
N LEU A 210 10.30 -10.24 8.08
CA LEU A 210 11.07 -11.17 7.24
C LEU A 210 12.44 -10.62 6.86
N GLY A 211 12.54 -9.31 6.57
CA GLY A 211 13.82 -8.65 6.29
C GLY A 211 14.80 -8.62 7.47
N LEU A 212 14.37 -9.00 8.67
CA LEU A 212 15.23 -9.09 9.85
C LEU A 212 15.79 -10.50 10.09
N ARG A 213 15.31 -11.52 9.35
CA ARG A 213 15.58 -12.93 9.65
C ARG A 213 17.07 -13.27 9.77
N ASP A 214 17.92 -12.64 8.97
CA ASP A 214 19.36 -12.87 8.99
C ASP A 214 20.11 -12.11 10.10
N HIS A 215 19.40 -11.32 10.91
CA HIS A 215 19.97 -10.43 11.94
C HIS A 215 19.52 -10.75 13.37
N ILE A 216 18.60 -11.69 13.54
CA ILE A 216 18.01 -12.04 14.84
C ILE A 216 17.92 -13.56 14.97
N THR A 217 17.73 -14.06 16.19
CA THR A 217 17.51 -15.49 16.38
C THR A 217 16.11 -15.90 15.94
N ASP A 218 15.91 -17.18 15.67
CA ASP A 218 14.60 -17.71 15.27
C ASP A 218 13.54 -17.44 16.34
N GLU A 219 13.90 -17.47 17.63
CA GLU A 219 12.98 -17.17 18.74
C GLU A 219 12.51 -15.72 18.70
N VAL A 220 13.44 -14.77 18.53
CA VAL A 220 13.11 -13.34 18.38
C VAL A 220 12.27 -13.12 17.12
N PHE A 221 12.61 -13.79 16.02
CA PHE A 221 11.85 -13.69 14.78
C PHE A 221 10.39 -14.18 14.95
N GLN A 222 10.18 -15.33 15.59
CA GLN A 222 8.83 -15.84 15.87
C GLN A 222 8.07 -14.91 16.83
N TYR A 223 8.74 -14.33 17.83
CA TYR A 223 8.13 -13.36 18.74
C TYR A 223 7.71 -12.08 18.02
N LEU A 224 8.53 -11.55 17.10
CA LEU A 224 8.14 -10.39 16.28
C LEU A 224 6.94 -10.67 15.38
N LEU A 225 6.83 -11.89 14.84
CA LEU A 225 5.67 -12.30 14.04
C LEU A 225 4.39 -12.50 14.84
N SER A 226 4.48 -12.67 16.17
CA SER A 226 3.30 -12.89 17.01
C SER A 226 2.50 -11.60 17.25
N PHE A 227 3.11 -10.42 17.05
CA PHE A 227 2.53 -9.12 17.36
C PHE A 227 1.08 -8.92 16.88
N PRO A 228 0.71 -9.22 15.61
CA PRO A 228 -0.64 -8.97 15.12
C PRO A 228 -1.73 -9.82 15.78
N TYR A 229 -1.33 -10.82 16.58
CA TYR A 229 -2.21 -11.77 17.24
C TYR A 229 -2.32 -11.52 18.76
N LEU A 230 -1.65 -10.49 19.28
CA LEU A 230 -1.76 -10.10 20.68
C LEU A 230 -3.12 -9.43 20.91
N ASN A 231 -3.85 -9.87 21.93
CA ASN A 231 -5.23 -9.43 22.19
C ASN A 231 -5.39 -8.63 23.48
N THR A 232 -4.42 -8.71 24.39
CA THR A 232 -4.47 -8.06 25.69
C THR A 232 -3.57 -6.82 25.71
N SER A 233 -3.96 -5.80 26.47
CA SER A 233 -3.11 -4.60 26.66
C SER A 233 -1.76 -4.95 27.26
N GLU A 234 -1.72 -5.98 28.11
CA GLU A 234 -0.55 -6.45 28.82
C GLU A 234 0.46 -7.08 27.85
N ASP A 235 0.02 -8.01 27.00
CA ASP A 235 0.90 -8.65 26.00
C ASP A 235 1.47 -7.61 25.03
N ILE A 236 0.66 -6.63 24.65
CA ILE A 236 1.06 -5.53 23.77
C ILE A 236 2.15 -4.69 24.45
N GLN A 237 1.96 -4.33 25.72
CA GLN A 237 2.94 -3.58 26.49
C GLN A 237 4.23 -4.37 26.71
N GLU A 238 4.13 -5.68 26.93
CA GLU A 238 5.28 -6.58 27.00
C GLU A 238 6.05 -6.58 25.68
N TYR A 239 5.35 -6.66 24.55
CA TYR A 239 5.97 -6.58 23.22
C TYR A 239 6.71 -5.26 22.99
N TYR A 240 6.11 -4.14 23.39
CA TYR A 240 6.75 -2.82 23.33
C TYR A 240 8.03 -2.80 24.18
N THR A 241 7.94 -3.31 25.40
CA THR A 241 9.07 -3.36 26.33
C THR A 241 10.19 -4.23 25.76
N PHE A 242 9.85 -5.41 25.23
CA PHE A 242 10.78 -6.30 24.53
C PHE A 242 11.50 -5.60 23.36
N CYS A 243 10.77 -4.84 22.53
CA CYS A 243 11.38 -4.12 21.42
C CYS A 243 12.31 -3.02 21.90
N ALA A 244 11.92 -2.25 22.91
CA ALA A 244 12.73 -1.18 23.50
C ALA A 244 14.01 -1.70 24.14
N ASP A 245 13.91 -2.79 24.88
CA ASP A 245 15.03 -3.41 25.61
C ASP A 245 15.94 -4.27 24.71
N SER A 246 15.55 -4.48 23.45
CA SER A 246 16.33 -5.28 22.51
C SER A 246 17.69 -4.63 22.23
N ARG A 247 18.76 -5.41 22.28
CA ARG A 247 20.11 -4.94 21.90
C ARG A 247 20.27 -4.71 20.40
N ASN A 248 19.32 -5.18 19.58
CA ASN A 248 19.36 -5.04 18.15
C ASN A 248 18.62 -3.75 17.74
N ALA A 249 19.36 -2.75 17.24
CA ALA A 249 18.79 -1.46 16.81
C ALA A 249 17.67 -1.62 15.76
N LYS A 250 17.73 -2.65 14.89
CA LYS A 250 16.67 -2.93 13.91
C LYS A 250 15.38 -3.42 14.56
N VAL A 251 15.47 -4.04 15.74
CA VAL A 251 14.31 -4.45 16.55
C VAL A 251 13.78 -3.26 17.34
N GLN A 252 14.65 -2.45 17.94
CA GLN A 252 14.25 -1.21 18.62
C GLN A 252 13.51 -0.25 17.69
N GLY A 253 13.98 -0.09 16.45
CA GLY A 253 13.35 0.76 15.44
C GLY A 253 11.92 0.34 15.05
N ARG A 254 11.45 -0.86 15.45
CA ARG A 254 10.08 -1.33 15.19
C ARG A 254 9.03 -0.78 16.17
N LEU A 255 9.43 -0.12 17.25
CA LEU A 255 8.53 0.54 18.21
C LEU A 255 7.58 1.53 17.54
N SER A 256 8.03 2.21 16.48
CA SER A 256 7.25 3.23 15.76
C SER A 256 6.12 2.66 14.89
N LEU A 257 6.06 1.32 14.73
CA LEU A 257 5.16 0.63 13.81
C LEU A 257 4.00 -0.07 14.51
N ALA A 258 3.83 0.15 15.80
CA ALA A 258 2.89 -0.59 16.64
C ALA A 258 1.50 0.05 16.90
N PRO A 259 1.07 1.17 16.29
CA PRO A 259 -0.35 1.61 16.36
C PRO A 259 -1.38 0.65 15.73
N CYS A 260 -1.03 -0.63 15.48
CA CYS A 260 -1.64 -1.46 14.45
C CYS A 260 -2.49 -2.60 14.99
N LEU A 261 -2.67 -2.67 16.29
CA LEU A 261 -3.57 -3.64 16.87
C LEU A 261 -4.97 -3.05 16.94
N PRO A 262 -5.99 -3.80 16.47
CA PRO A 262 -7.37 -3.38 16.63
C PRO A 262 -7.69 -3.40 18.12
N GLN A 263 -7.51 -2.26 18.79
CA GLN A 263 -8.01 -2.08 20.14
C GLN A 263 -9.53 -2.08 20.07
N SER A 264 -10.17 -3.22 20.38
CA SER A 264 -11.59 -3.42 20.74
C SER A 264 -12.68 -2.72 19.91
N LEU A 265 -12.37 -2.02 18.83
CA LEU A 265 -13.34 -1.33 18.01
C LEU A 265 -13.94 -2.36 17.09
N SER A 266 -15.24 -2.62 17.30
CA SER A 266 -16.03 -3.63 16.60
C SER A 266 -16.02 -3.51 15.07
N PHE A 267 -15.54 -2.40 14.53
CA PHE A 267 -15.44 -2.16 13.09
C PHE A 267 -14.09 -2.54 12.49
N TRP A 268 -13.04 -2.84 13.26
CA TRP A 268 -11.75 -3.23 12.70
C TRP A 268 -11.81 -4.57 11.95
N ASP A 269 -12.66 -5.48 12.39
CA ASP A 269 -12.95 -6.75 11.70
C ASP A 269 -13.61 -6.55 10.32
N LEU A 270 -14.19 -5.37 10.08
CA LEU A 270 -14.77 -5.00 8.79
C LEU A 270 -13.74 -4.44 7.81
N THR A 271 -12.57 -4.03 8.31
CA THR A 271 -11.48 -3.50 7.49
C THR A 271 -10.53 -4.64 7.10
N PRO A 272 -10.04 -4.71 5.85
CA PRO A 272 -9.13 -5.77 5.44
C PRO A 272 -7.82 -5.74 6.26
N ASN A 273 -7.21 -6.92 6.46
CA ASN A 273 -5.91 -7.04 7.12
C ASN A 273 -4.75 -6.86 6.13
N ASP A 274 -5.02 -6.97 4.83
CA ASP A 274 -4.03 -6.83 3.80
C ASP A 274 -4.41 -5.74 2.80
N THR A 275 -3.40 -5.24 2.12
CA THR A 275 -3.56 -4.41 0.93
C THR A 275 -3.50 -5.29 -0.33
N ASN A 276 -3.80 -6.59 -0.28
CA ASN A 276 -3.63 -7.49 -1.44
C ASN A 276 -4.47 -7.09 -2.66
N PRO A 277 -5.72 -6.59 -2.52
CA PRO A 277 -6.46 -6.03 -3.65
C PRO A 277 -5.65 -4.94 -4.38
N ILE A 278 -4.85 -4.19 -3.61
CA ILE A 278 -3.95 -3.13 -4.10
C ILE A 278 -2.66 -3.73 -4.64
N GLU A 279 -2.11 -4.76 -4.00
CA GLU A 279 -0.85 -5.37 -4.45
C GLU A 279 -0.95 -5.99 -5.84
N GLY A 280 -2.12 -6.54 -6.18
CA GLY A 280 -2.40 -7.02 -7.53
C GLY A 280 -2.17 -5.96 -8.61
N SER A 281 -2.42 -4.69 -8.29
CA SER A 281 -2.22 -3.58 -9.22
C SER A 281 -0.74 -3.24 -9.46
N HIS A 282 0.20 -3.70 -8.62
CA HIS A 282 1.63 -3.46 -8.85
C HIS A 282 2.13 -4.15 -10.11
N ALA A 283 1.59 -5.33 -10.43
CA ALA A 283 1.96 -6.01 -11.66
C ALA A 283 1.56 -5.18 -12.90
N GLU A 284 0.48 -4.41 -12.80
CA GLU A 284 0.03 -3.51 -13.86
C GLU A 284 0.81 -2.19 -13.85
N ASP A 285 1.01 -1.59 -12.67
CA ASP A 285 1.83 -0.37 -12.52
C ASP A 285 3.27 -0.61 -13.03
N ASN A 286 3.86 -1.79 -12.78
CA ASN A 286 5.20 -2.15 -13.24
C ASN A 286 5.27 -2.31 -14.77
N GLN A 287 4.16 -2.66 -15.44
CA GLN A 287 4.11 -2.69 -16.91
C GLN A 287 4.07 -1.29 -17.50
N ILE A 288 3.40 -0.37 -16.81
CA ILE A 288 3.28 1.02 -17.23
C ILE A 288 4.56 1.80 -16.93
N LYS A 289 5.23 1.45 -15.83
CA LYS A 289 6.41 2.13 -15.31
C LYS A 289 7.60 1.16 -15.20
N PRO A 290 8.20 0.72 -16.32
CA PRO A 290 9.58 0.24 -16.25
C PRO A 290 10.44 1.34 -15.62
N THR A 291 11.40 0.93 -14.80
CA THR A 291 12.38 1.81 -14.15
C THR A 291 13.00 2.76 -15.19
N ASN A 292 13.16 4.04 -14.86
CA ASN A 292 13.73 5.11 -15.72
C ASN A 292 12.81 5.83 -16.74
N ARG A 293 11.49 5.95 -16.53
CA ARG A 293 10.69 6.93 -17.31
C ARG A 293 10.79 8.34 -16.72
N PRO A 294 10.72 9.41 -17.55
CA PRO A 294 10.50 10.77 -17.08
C PRO A 294 9.22 10.89 -16.25
N LEU A 295 9.25 11.69 -15.19
CA LEU A 295 8.12 11.87 -14.27
C LEU A 295 6.82 12.25 -14.98
N LEU A 296 6.88 13.20 -15.93
CA LEU A 296 5.71 13.64 -16.68
C LEU A 296 5.08 12.49 -17.48
N GLU A 297 5.90 11.66 -18.12
CA GLU A 297 5.42 10.51 -18.88
C GLU A 297 4.77 9.47 -17.95
N ALA A 298 5.37 9.21 -16.79
CA ALA A 298 4.80 8.32 -15.77
C ALA A 298 3.43 8.82 -15.25
N ILE A 299 3.27 10.14 -15.07
CA ILE A 299 2.00 10.76 -14.67
C ILE A 299 0.94 10.58 -15.77
N LEU A 300 1.29 10.86 -17.03
CA LEU A 300 0.35 10.78 -18.15
C LEU A 300 -0.14 9.34 -18.38
N LEU A 301 0.75 8.36 -18.32
CA LEU A 301 0.39 6.96 -18.47
C LEU A 301 -0.47 6.45 -17.30
N ALA A 302 -0.14 6.84 -16.07
CA ALA A 302 -0.95 6.50 -14.91
C ALA A 302 -2.36 7.10 -15.02
N LYS A 303 -2.46 8.36 -15.45
CA LYS A 303 -3.74 9.03 -15.71
C LYS A 303 -4.57 8.28 -16.76
N GLU A 304 -3.94 7.83 -17.84
CA GLU A 304 -4.63 7.06 -18.89
C GLU A 304 -5.18 5.74 -18.34
N GLN A 305 -4.38 5.00 -17.58
CA GLN A 305 -4.82 3.75 -16.93
C GLN A 305 -5.96 4.00 -15.95
N ASP A 306 -5.83 4.98 -15.07
CA ASP A 306 -6.85 5.30 -14.06
C ASP A 306 -8.17 5.71 -14.76
N ALA A 307 -8.10 6.43 -15.89
CA ALA A 307 -9.26 6.76 -16.72
C ALA A 307 -9.86 5.55 -17.46
N GLN A 308 -9.07 4.54 -17.80
CA GLN A 308 -9.60 3.27 -18.33
C GLN A 308 -10.32 2.48 -17.23
N THR A 309 -9.74 2.37 -16.04
CA THR A 309 -10.37 1.72 -14.88
C THR A 309 -11.68 2.40 -14.51
N ALA A 310 -11.73 3.72 -14.47
CA ALA A 310 -12.97 4.46 -14.19
C ALA A 310 -14.06 4.18 -15.24
N ARG A 311 -13.71 4.16 -16.54
CA ARG A 311 -14.66 3.80 -17.61
C ARG A 311 -15.22 2.39 -17.44
N ILE A 312 -14.37 1.44 -17.07
CA ILE A 312 -14.77 0.05 -16.80
C ILE A 312 -15.77 0.00 -15.63
N VAL A 313 -15.52 0.75 -14.56
CA VAL A 313 -16.44 0.84 -13.40
C VAL A 313 -17.77 1.49 -13.81
N ASP A 314 -17.74 2.58 -14.57
CA ASP A 314 -18.95 3.24 -15.10
C ASP A 314 -19.78 2.31 -15.98
N GLU A 315 -19.13 1.52 -16.84
CA GLU A 315 -19.78 0.50 -17.67
C GLU A 315 -20.42 -0.60 -16.82
N MET A 316 -19.78 -1.05 -15.74
CA MET A 316 -20.39 -2.02 -14.82
C MET A 316 -21.59 -1.47 -14.10
N ILE A 317 -21.50 -0.22 -13.62
CA ILE A 317 -22.60 0.46 -12.93
C ILE A 317 -23.79 0.64 -13.89
N SER A 318 -23.52 1.07 -15.12
CA SER A 318 -24.58 1.38 -16.11
C SER A 318 -25.20 0.13 -16.73
N SER A 319 -24.42 -0.93 -17.00
CA SER A 319 -24.90 -2.18 -17.60
C SER A 319 -25.43 -3.19 -16.58
N GLY A 320 -24.99 -3.10 -15.31
CA GLY A 320 -25.22 -4.13 -14.29
C GLY A 320 -24.42 -5.42 -14.52
N VAL A 321 -23.54 -5.46 -15.51
CA VAL A 321 -22.70 -6.62 -15.83
C VAL A 321 -21.35 -6.42 -15.16
N LEU A 322 -21.04 -7.24 -14.15
CA LEU A 322 -19.76 -7.22 -13.46
C LEU A 322 -18.63 -7.77 -14.34
N GLN A 323 -17.39 -7.34 -14.09
CA GLN A 323 -16.24 -7.96 -14.74
C GLN A 323 -16.22 -9.46 -14.46
N ASN A 324 -15.90 -10.24 -15.48
CA ASN A 324 -15.55 -11.62 -15.24
C ASN A 324 -14.19 -11.69 -14.54
N LEU A 325 -14.20 -11.73 -13.21
CA LEU A 325 -13.01 -11.81 -12.36
C LEU A 325 -12.15 -13.05 -12.68
N ASN A 326 -12.74 -14.11 -13.22
CA ASN A 326 -12.01 -15.33 -13.63
C ASN A 326 -11.14 -15.11 -14.87
N ASN A 327 -11.27 -13.96 -15.54
CA ASN A 327 -10.49 -13.60 -16.73
C ASN A 327 -9.67 -12.32 -16.53
N SER A 328 -9.55 -11.82 -15.29
CA SER A 328 -8.70 -10.67 -15.00
C SER A 328 -7.23 -10.98 -15.30
N LEU A 329 -6.44 -9.92 -15.53
CA LEU A 329 -5.00 -10.04 -15.77
C LEU A 329 -4.30 -10.75 -14.59
N GLN A 330 -4.72 -10.44 -13.37
CA GLN A 330 -4.27 -11.10 -12.15
C GLN A 330 -4.68 -12.59 -12.12
N ALA A 331 -5.92 -12.95 -12.45
CA ALA A 331 -6.35 -14.34 -12.52
C ALA A 331 -5.54 -15.12 -13.55
N ARG A 332 -5.25 -14.50 -14.71
CA ARG A 332 -4.39 -15.08 -15.74
C ARG A 332 -2.96 -15.28 -15.24
N PHE A 333 -2.37 -14.31 -14.56
CA PHE A 333 -1.05 -14.44 -13.95
C PHE A 333 -1.01 -15.51 -12.86
N LYS A 334 -1.99 -15.55 -11.96
CA LYS A 334 -2.11 -16.58 -10.93
C LYS A 334 -2.23 -17.97 -11.56
N MET A 335 -3.07 -18.13 -12.58
CA MET A 335 -3.17 -19.40 -13.32
C MET A 335 -1.87 -19.75 -14.04
N LYS A 336 -1.17 -18.78 -14.64
CA LYS A 336 0.13 -19.00 -15.30
C LYS A 336 1.20 -19.42 -14.28
N ALA A 337 1.30 -18.75 -13.15
CA ALA A 337 2.21 -19.08 -12.07
C ALA A 337 1.91 -20.47 -11.49
N GLN A 338 0.63 -20.81 -11.28
CA GLN A 338 0.21 -22.14 -10.86
C GLN A 338 0.58 -23.21 -11.90
N ARG A 339 0.42 -22.93 -13.21
CA ARG A 339 0.85 -23.85 -14.27
C ARG A 339 2.36 -24.06 -14.25
N GLN A 340 3.14 -22.98 -14.09
CA GLN A 340 4.60 -23.05 -13.98
C GLN A 340 5.04 -23.83 -12.74
N ALA A 341 4.44 -23.58 -11.57
CA ALA A 341 4.72 -24.31 -10.34
C ALA A 341 4.38 -25.80 -10.46
N ARG A 342 3.25 -26.14 -11.09
CA ARG A 342 2.89 -27.54 -11.39
C ARG A 342 3.87 -28.20 -12.34
N ALA A 343 4.30 -27.50 -13.39
CA ALA A 343 5.31 -27.99 -14.33
C ALA A 343 6.66 -28.23 -13.63
N LEU A 344 7.10 -27.30 -12.77
CA LEU A 344 8.33 -27.44 -11.99
C LEU A 344 8.24 -28.60 -10.99
N LYS A 345 7.11 -28.75 -10.29
CA LYS A 345 6.88 -29.88 -9.38
C LYS A 345 6.94 -31.21 -10.13
N LYS A 346 6.32 -31.30 -11.31
CA LYS A 346 6.38 -32.49 -12.17
C LYS A 346 7.82 -32.79 -12.63
N LYS A 347 8.58 -31.76 -13.02
CA LYS A 347 10.00 -31.88 -13.41
C LYS A 347 10.84 -32.41 -12.24
N ARG A 348 10.71 -31.81 -11.04
CA ARG A 348 11.42 -32.26 -9.83
C ARG A 348 11.06 -33.69 -9.43
N ALA A 349 9.79 -34.08 -9.57
CA ALA A 349 9.36 -35.46 -9.32
C ALA A 349 10.04 -36.45 -10.30
N ALA A 350 10.05 -36.12 -11.60
CA ALA A 350 10.72 -36.93 -12.61
C ALA A 350 12.26 -37.02 -12.39
N GLU A 351 12.90 -35.91 -12.01
CA GLU A 351 14.32 -35.89 -11.64
C GLU A 351 14.61 -36.76 -10.42
N SER A 352 13.75 -36.69 -9.39
CA SER A 352 13.87 -37.53 -8.19
C SER A 352 13.70 -39.02 -8.50
N GLU A 353 12.77 -39.39 -9.39
CA GLU A 353 12.61 -40.76 -9.88
C GLU A 353 13.86 -41.25 -10.63
N LEU A 354 14.41 -40.40 -11.50
CA LEU A 354 15.62 -40.70 -12.26
C LEU A 354 16.84 -40.88 -11.34
N ILE A 355 17.02 -40.00 -10.35
CA ILE A 355 18.08 -40.12 -9.34
C ILE A 355 17.91 -41.43 -8.54
N THR A 356 16.68 -41.77 -8.17
CA THR A 356 16.38 -43.01 -7.44
C THR A 356 16.72 -44.25 -8.29
N HIS A 357 16.40 -44.21 -9.58
CA HIS A 357 16.74 -45.26 -10.53
C HIS A 357 18.27 -45.43 -10.69
N PHE A 358 19.02 -44.34 -10.87
CA PHE A 358 20.48 -44.40 -10.96
C PHE A 358 21.12 -44.92 -9.67
N ARG A 359 20.63 -44.50 -8.50
CA ARG A 359 21.11 -45.03 -7.21
C ARG A 359 20.92 -46.54 -7.10
N LYS A 360 19.78 -47.08 -7.57
CA LYS A 360 19.54 -48.53 -7.61
C LYS A 360 20.49 -49.24 -8.55
N GLN A 361 20.73 -48.71 -9.76
CA GLN A 361 21.69 -49.30 -10.70
C GLN A 361 23.12 -49.33 -10.14
N ILE A 362 23.58 -48.24 -9.50
CA ILE A 362 24.89 -48.19 -8.85
C ILE A 362 24.98 -49.25 -7.75
N ALA A 363 23.95 -49.39 -6.92
CA ALA A 363 23.92 -50.42 -5.87
C ALA A 363 24.00 -51.85 -6.45
N MET A 364 23.27 -52.14 -7.53
CA MET A 364 23.33 -53.44 -8.22
C MET A 364 24.71 -53.73 -8.81
N LEU A 365 25.32 -52.75 -9.48
CA LEU A 365 26.67 -52.89 -10.04
C LEU A 365 27.72 -53.09 -8.95
N THR A 366 27.57 -52.42 -7.81
CA THR A 366 28.46 -52.56 -6.64
C THR A 366 28.34 -53.96 -6.02
N GLN A 367 27.13 -54.51 -5.89
CA GLN A 367 26.92 -55.88 -5.42
C GLN A 367 27.47 -56.92 -6.41
N ALA A 368 27.27 -56.72 -7.71
CA ALA A 368 27.78 -57.63 -8.74
C ALA A 368 29.32 -57.65 -8.77
N SER A 369 29.97 -56.50 -8.66
CA SER A 369 31.44 -56.38 -8.63
C SER A 369 32.08 -56.89 -7.33
N GLY A 370 31.39 -56.78 -6.18
CA GLY A 370 31.83 -57.35 -4.91
C GLY A 370 31.94 -58.89 -4.88
N SER A 371 31.38 -59.59 -5.87
CA SER A 371 31.39 -61.07 -5.95
C SER A 371 32.51 -61.67 -6.81
N ARG A 372 33.34 -60.85 -7.48
CA ARG A 372 34.49 -61.31 -8.28
C ARG A 372 35.72 -60.44 -8.06
N LEU A 373 36.29 -60.52 -6.86
CA LEU A 373 37.72 -60.27 -6.72
C LEU A 373 38.41 -61.63 -6.61
N PRO A 374 38.92 -62.21 -7.71
CA PRO A 374 39.91 -63.26 -7.58
C PRO A 374 41.11 -62.65 -6.85
N SER A 375 41.50 -63.30 -5.75
CA SER A 375 42.70 -63.00 -4.98
C SER A 375 43.93 -63.10 -5.88
N THR A 376 44.21 -62.02 -6.62
CA THR A 376 45.45 -61.91 -7.38
C THR A 376 46.57 -61.58 -6.40
N PRO A 377 47.68 -62.32 -6.42
CA PRO A 377 48.76 -62.14 -5.47
C PRO A 377 49.41 -60.77 -5.67
N LYS A 378 49.73 -60.13 -4.53
CA LYS A 378 50.46 -58.86 -4.43
C LYS A 378 51.73 -58.90 -5.29
N GLN A 379 51.68 -58.38 -6.51
CA GLN A 379 52.87 -57.87 -7.19
C GLN A 379 53.01 -56.39 -6.84
N SER A 380 54.04 -56.11 -6.06
CA SER A 380 54.52 -54.76 -5.75
C SER A 380 54.97 -54.08 -7.04
N LEU A 381 54.15 -53.18 -7.57
CA LEU A 381 54.57 -52.24 -8.60
C LEU A 381 55.14 -50.96 -7.96
N PRO A 382 56.17 -50.37 -8.57
CA PRO A 382 56.92 -49.28 -7.99
C PRO A 382 56.13 -47.98 -7.96
N VAL A 383 56.37 -47.22 -6.89
CA VAL A 383 55.87 -45.87 -6.65
C VAL A 383 56.33 -44.95 -7.79
N ALA A 384 55.44 -44.69 -8.74
CA ALA A 384 55.63 -43.66 -9.76
C ALA A 384 55.12 -42.32 -9.20
N SER A 385 56.05 -41.38 -9.18
CA SER A 385 55.93 -39.99 -8.77
C SER A 385 54.75 -39.23 -9.39
N SER A 386 54.13 -38.42 -8.54
CA SER A 386 53.09 -37.43 -8.82
C SER A 386 53.32 -36.57 -10.08
N SER A 387 52.45 -36.73 -11.07
CA SER A 387 52.20 -35.72 -12.10
C SER A 387 50.81 -35.13 -11.90
N LYS A 388 50.75 -33.85 -11.54
CA LYS A 388 49.54 -33.02 -11.44
C LYS A 388 48.78 -33.08 -12.78
N ILE A 389 47.63 -33.76 -12.80
CA ILE A 389 46.64 -33.61 -13.87
C ILE A 389 45.70 -32.49 -13.46
N ARG A 390 45.80 -31.37 -14.17
CA ARG A 390 44.91 -30.21 -14.05
C ARG A 390 43.65 -30.54 -14.83
N LEU A 391 42.57 -30.90 -14.12
CA LEU A 391 41.24 -31.02 -14.71
C LEU A 391 40.65 -29.61 -14.89
N SER A 392 40.43 -29.22 -16.14
CA SER A 392 39.67 -28.02 -16.51
C SER A 392 38.18 -28.30 -16.26
N PRO A 393 37.44 -27.46 -15.49
CA PRO A 393 36.01 -27.59 -15.38
C PRO A 393 35.36 -26.93 -16.60
N SER A 394 35.03 -27.73 -17.60
CA SER A 394 34.12 -27.32 -18.66
C SER A 394 32.83 -28.12 -18.49
N ASN A 395 31.93 -27.59 -17.68
CA ASN A 395 30.49 -27.83 -17.74
C ASN A 395 29.82 -26.70 -16.95
N ALA A 396 29.06 -25.88 -17.67
CA ALA A 396 28.29 -24.78 -17.14
C ALA A 396 27.32 -25.29 -16.07
N ILE A 397 27.62 -24.96 -14.82
CA ILE A 397 26.60 -24.84 -13.78
C ILE A 397 25.83 -23.58 -14.19
N ILE A 398 24.62 -23.77 -14.68
CA ILE A 398 23.66 -22.67 -14.78
C ILE A 398 23.36 -22.27 -13.34
N ASP A 399 23.83 -21.09 -12.98
CA ASP A 399 23.59 -20.49 -11.67
C ASP A 399 22.08 -20.24 -11.51
N VAL A 400 21.49 -20.83 -10.47
CA VAL A 400 20.05 -20.78 -10.25
C VAL A 400 19.60 -19.40 -9.74
N ASP A 401 20.56 -18.56 -9.33
CA ASP A 401 20.32 -17.17 -8.92
C ASP A 401 20.04 -16.21 -10.09
N GLU A 402 20.31 -16.60 -11.34
CA GLU A 402 20.10 -15.73 -12.51
C GLU A 402 18.66 -15.80 -13.08
N MET A 403 17.85 -16.80 -12.69
CA MET A 403 16.47 -16.95 -13.19
C MET A 403 15.37 -16.41 -12.27
N LEU A 404 15.70 -16.16 -11.00
CA LEU A 404 14.81 -15.50 -10.05
C LEU A 404 15.45 -14.16 -9.75
N GLY A 405 15.13 -13.14 -10.57
CA GLY A 405 15.72 -11.80 -10.49
C GLY A 405 15.99 -11.40 -9.04
N SER A 406 17.28 -11.29 -8.70
CA SER A 406 17.72 -10.89 -7.38
C SER A 406 17.01 -9.57 -7.03
N PRO A 407 16.50 -9.40 -5.80
CA PRO A 407 16.04 -8.10 -5.36
C PRO A 407 17.20 -7.10 -5.54
N PRO A 408 16.92 -5.85 -5.96
CA PRO A 408 17.99 -4.87 -6.09
C PRO A 408 18.73 -4.78 -4.76
N THR A 409 20.01 -5.13 -4.80
CA THR A 409 20.98 -4.89 -3.73
C THR A 409 21.25 -3.40 -3.66
N SER A 410 20.34 -2.67 -3.01
CA SER A 410 20.57 -1.30 -2.56
C SER A 410 20.08 -1.14 -1.13
N PHE A 411 20.72 -1.88 -0.24
CA PHE A 411 20.93 -1.43 1.14
C PHE A 411 22.44 -1.58 1.36
N ARG A 412 23.19 -0.61 0.85
CA ARG A 412 24.58 -0.38 1.24
C ARG A 412 24.58 0.86 2.11
N ASP A 413 25.00 0.63 3.35
CA ASP A 413 25.81 1.50 4.19
C ASP A 413 25.33 2.94 4.34
N LEU A 414 24.40 3.15 5.29
CA LEU A 414 24.48 4.38 6.08
C LEU A 414 25.78 4.25 6.89
N SER A 415 26.72 5.17 6.67
CA SER A 415 27.96 5.24 7.45
C SER A 415 27.63 5.47 8.92
N ASP A 416 28.42 4.91 9.83
CA ASP A 416 28.26 5.06 11.28
C ASP A 416 28.15 6.54 11.73
N ASP A 417 28.64 7.49 10.92
CA ASP A 417 28.53 8.94 11.11
C ASP A 417 27.07 9.50 11.04
N GLU A 418 26.13 8.82 10.37
CA GLU A 418 24.72 9.27 10.30
C GLU A 418 23.88 8.81 11.50
N LEU A 419 24.32 7.77 12.22
CA LEU A 419 23.69 7.33 13.48
C LEU A 419 24.01 8.27 14.64
N ASP A 420 25.18 8.90 14.63
CA ASP A 420 25.56 9.92 15.63
C ASP A 420 24.81 11.26 15.40
N TYR A 421 24.40 11.57 14.17
CA TYR A 421 23.62 12.77 13.87
C TYR A 421 22.16 12.67 14.39
N ALA A 422 21.58 11.48 14.39
CA ALA A 422 20.26 11.22 14.98
C ALA A 422 20.29 11.19 16.52
N ALA A 423 21.41 10.79 17.13
CA ALA A 423 21.61 10.85 18.57
C ALA A 423 21.85 12.29 19.07
N ALA A 424 22.56 13.12 18.29
CA ALA A 424 22.82 14.53 18.60
C ALA A 424 21.57 15.43 18.51
N LEU A 425 20.52 15.02 17.78
CA LEU A 425 19.24 15.73 17.70
C LEU A 425 18.33 15.46 18.91
N ASN A 426 18.65 14.48 19.76
CA ASN A 426 17.85 14.09 20.92
C ASN A 426 18.43 14.57 22.27
N SER A 427 19.62 15.18 22.30
CA SER A 427 20.19 15.76 23.51
C SER A 427 20.63 17.21 23.25
N ASP A 428 19.88 18.14 23.84
CA ASP A 428 20.17 19.58 23.95
C ASP A 428 20.29 20.40 22.66
N VAL A 429 19.20 21.10 22.28
CA VAL A 429 19.10 22.58 22.27
C VAL A 429 17.67 22.94 21.83
N MET A 430 16.83 23.31 22.80
CA MET A 430 15.65 24.15 22.53
C MET A 430 16.16 25.47 21.95
N SER A 431 15.87 25.72 20.66
CA SER A 431 16.20 26.96 19.97
C SER A 431 15.84 28.19 20.82
N PRO A 432 16.71 29.22 20.91
CA PRO A 432 16.42 30.49 21.59
C PRO A 432 15.11 31.15 21.12
N ILE A 433 14.64 30.80 19.91
CA ILE A 433 13.38 31.27 19.31
C ILE A 433 12.17 30.71 20.07
N PHE A 434 12.21 29.46 20.53
CA PHE A 434 11.12 28.83 21.30
C PHE A 434 11.04 29.36 22.74
N LYS A 435 12.18 29.68 23.38
CA LYS A 435 12.20 30.34 24.70
C LYS A 435 11.70 31.79 24.64
N LYS A 436 11.77 32.44 23.48
CA LYS A 436 11.23 33.79 23.26
C LYS A 436 9.71 33.75 23.07
N MET A 437 9.20 32.81 22.26
CA MET A 437 7.75 32.63 22.07
C MET A 437 7.01 32.22 23.36
N ALA A 438 7.63 31.41 24.23
CA ALA A 438 7.02 31.06 25.52
C ALA A 438 6.98 32.23 26.53
N ARG A 439 7.87 33.23 26.37
CA ARG A 439 7.90 34.44 27.21
C ARG A 439 6.89 35.48 26.76
N ASP A 440 6.64 35.58 25.46
CA ASP A 440 5.75 36.58 24.87
C ASP A 440 4.25 36.20 24.95
N TYR A 441 3.92 34.98 25.39
CA TYR A 441 2.54 34.47 25.57
C TYR A 441 2.08 34.30 27.03
N SER A 442 2.82 34.83 28.02
CA SER A 442 2.27 34.97 29.38
C SER A 442 1.28 36.12 29.42
N MET A 443 -0.02 35.79 29.44
CA MET A 443 -1.11 36.74 29.66
C MET A 443 -0.91 37.48 31.01
N PRO A 444 -1.17 38.80 31.07
CA PRO A 444 -1.10 39.55 32.32
C PRO A 444 -2.20 39.08 33.29
N GLY A 445 -1.82 39.02 34.57
CA GLY A 445 -2.65 38.57 35.68
C GLY A 445 -3.97 39.31 35.78
N VAL A 446 -5.01 38.53 36.09
CA VAL A 446 -6.25 39.03 36.66
C VAL A 446 -6.03 39.06 38.17
N ASP A 447 -5.64 40.22 38.67
CA ASP A 447 -5.96 40.63 40.02
C ASP A 447 -7.35 41.28 39.95
N ASP A 448 -8.33 40.72 40.66
CA ASP A 448 -9.13 41.45 41.64
C ASP A 448 -10.25 40.57 42.24
N GLU A 449 -10.14 40.42 43.56
CA GLU A 449 -11.18 40.64 44.57
C GLU A 449 -12.63 40.19 44.28
N SER A 450 -13.12 39.19 45.03
CA SER A 450 -14.23 39.38 45.99
C SER A 450 -14.65 38.08 46.69
N ASN A 451 -14.72 38.20 48.03
CA ASN A 451 -15.22 37.28 49.08
C ASN A 451 -14.37 36.07 49.50
#